data_AF-A0A531L310-F1
#
_entry.id   AF-A0A531L310-F1
#
_cell.length_a   1.000
_cell.length_b   1.000
_cell.length_c   1.000
_cell.angle_alpha   90.00
_cell.angle_beta   90.00
_cell.angle_gamma   90.00
#
_symmetry.space_group_name_H-M   'P 1'
#
loop_
_entity.id
_entity.type
_entity.pdbx_description
1 polymer ?
#
loop_
_entity_poly.entity_id
_entity_poly.type
_entity_poly.pdbx_seq_one_letter_code
_entity_poly.pdbx_strand_id
1 'polypeptide(L)'
;GDPAAPYVERLLRAEALVLSFPVWNYGYPAILKGFFDRVFLPGVSFKLVNGKVQPSLHNIGKLAAVTTYGGSRLHAVLMGDPPRKLVKRVLRATVKPGATVSYLAHYSMNLSTDETRKRFTAKVAASMDAF
;
A
#
# COMPACT_ATOMS: atom_id res chain seq x y z
N GLY A 1 12.40 -19.39 -15.75
CA GLY A 1 12.90 -18.18 -15.06
C GLY A 1 12.05 -17.92 -13.83
N ASP A 2 12.55 -17.10 -12.89
CA ASP A 2 11.80 -16.73 -11.68
C ASP A 2 10.50 -15.98 -12.04
N PRO A 3 9.31 -16.48 -11.65
CA PRO A 3 8.02 -15.83 -11.95
C PRO A 3 7.87 -14.44 -11.31
N ALA A 4 8.68 -14.07 -10.32
CA ALA A 4 8.68 -12.74 -9.71
C ALA A 4 9.46 -11.69 -10.54
N ALA A 5 10.37 -12.11 -11.42
CA ALA A 5 11.28 -11.20 -12.12
C ALA A 5 10.58 -10.08 -12.92
N PRO A 6 9.48 -10.33 -13.67
CA PRO A 6 8.78 -9.25 -14.38
C PRO A 6 8.17 -8.20 -13.43
N TYR A 7 7.77 -8.61 -12.22
CA TYR A 7 7.23 -7.69 -11.22
C TYR A 7 8.33 -6.86 -10.57
N VAL A 8 9.49 -7.46 -10.32
CA VAL A 8 10.68 -6.76 -9.83
C VAL A 8 11.11 -5.68 -10.83
N GLU A 9 11.20 -6.01 -12.12
CA GLU A 9 11.57 -5.03 -13.15
C GLU A 9 10.58 -3.86 -13.20
N ARG A 10 9.27 -4.15 -13.19
CA ARG A 10 8.24 -3.11 -13.15
C ARG A 10 8.37 -2.22 -11.91
N LEU A 11 8.65 -2.80 -10.75
CA LEU A 11 8.82 -2.06 -9.50
C LEU A 11 10.05 -1.14 -9.54
N LEU A 12 11.17 -1.62 -10.10
CA LEU A 12 12.41 -0.85 -10.23
C LEU A 12 12.30 0.30 -11.23
N ARG A 13 11.42 0.18 -12.24
CA ARG A 13 11.14 1.23 -13.23
C ARG A 13 10.03 2.20 -12.80
N ALA A 14 9.23 1.86 -11.80
CA ALA A 14 8.10 2.67 -11.39
C ALA A 14 8.52 3.93 -10.65
N GLU A 15 7.82 5.04 -10.88
CA GLU A 15 7.99 6.28 -10.10
C GLU A 15 6.90 6.45 -9.03
N ALA A 16 5.84 5.64 -9.13
CA ALA A 16 4.71 5.66 -8.24
C ALA A 16 4.21 4.23 -7.96
N LEU A 17 3.72 4.00 -6.74
CA LEU A 17 3.14 2.73 -6.32
C LEU A 17 1.72 2.94 -5.81
N VAL A 18 0.75 2.29 -6.44
CA VAL A 18 -0.65 2.28 -6.00
C VAL A 18 -1.05 0.87 -5.56
N LEU A 19 -1.48 0.74 -4.31
CA LEU A 19 -2.00 -0.49 -3.75
C LEU A 19 -3.53 -0.43 -3.72
N SER A 20 -4.20 -1.39 -4.36
CA SER A 20 -5.66 -1.52 -4.32
C SER A 20 -6.04 -2.87 -3.73
N PHE A 21 -6.63 -2.89 -2.53
CA PHE A 21 -6.93 -4.15 -1.84
C PHE A 21 -8.04 -4.01 -0.78
N PRO A 22 -8.87 -5.04 -0.56
CA PRO A 22 -9.70 -5.14 0.63
C PRO A 22 -8.85 -5.51 1.86
N VAL A 23 -9.23 -5.04 3.05
CA VAL A 23 -8.59 -5.44 4.31
C VAL A 23 -9.19 -6.76 4.79
N TRP A 24 -8.34 -7.79 4.92
CA TRP A 24 -8.72 -9.11 5.46
C TRP A 24 -7.96 -9.38 6.74
N ASN A 25 -8.66 -9.76 7.82
CA ASN A 25 -8.06 -10.01 9.13
C ASN A 25 -7.10 -8.89 9.60
N TYR A 26 -7.50 -7.63 9.39
CA TYR A 26 -6.67 -6.45 9.69
C TYR A 26 -5.29 -6.44 9.00
N GLY A 27 -5.19 -7.05 7.81
CA GLY A 27 -3.97 -7.09 7.01
C GLY A 27 -4.24 -7.10 5.51
N TYR A 28 -3.18 -7.39 4.76
CA TYR A 28 -3.26 -7.59 3.32
C TYR A 28 -3.91 -8.94 2.98
N PRO A 29 -4.64 -9.05 1.86
CA PRO A 29 -4.98 -10.34 1.29
C PRO A 29 -3.73 -11.19 1.07
N ALA A 30 -3.85 -12.52 1.25
CA ALA A 30 -2.69 -13.42 1.19
C ALA A 30 -1.88 -13.28 -0.10
N ILE A 31 -2.54 -13.06 -1.24
CA ILE A 31 -1.88 -12.82 -2.53
C ILE A 31 -1.03 -11.54 -2.54
N LEU A 32 -1.52 -10.46 -1.93
CA LEU A 32 -0.75 -9.20 -1.82
C LEU A 32 0.38 -9.34 -0.83
N LYS A 33 0.17 -10.06 0.29
CA LYS A 33 1.27 -10.37 1.22
C LYS A 33 2.36 -11.20 0.54
N GLY A 34 1.98 -12.22 -0.24
CA GLY A 34 2.89 -13.04 -1.03
C GLY A 34 3.62 -12.25 -2.12
N PHE A 35 2.98 -11.22 -2.70
CA PHE A 35 3.64 -10.29 -3.61
C PHE A 35 4.78 -9.54 -2.90
N PHE A 36 4.51 -8.96 -1.72
CA PHE A 36 5.58 -8.34 -0.93
C PHE A 36 6.71 -9.34 -0.62
N ASP A 37 6.36 -10.54 -0.17
CA ASP A 37 7.37 -11.54 0.24
C ASP A 37 8.25 -12.05 -0.93
N ARG A 38 7.76 -11.96 -2.17
CA ARG A 38 8.50 -12.42 -3.37
C ARG A 38 9.15 -11.30 -4.18
N VAL A 39 8.65 -10.06 -4.08
CA VAL A 39 9.14 -8.93 -4.88
C VAL A 39 9.96 -7.96 -4.05
N PHE A 40 9.68 -7.82 -2.75
CA PHE A 40 10.40 -6.92 -1.84
C PHE A 40 11.57 -7.65 -1.18
N LEU A 41 12.48 -8.14 -2.02
CA LEU A 41 13.66 -8.92 -1.61
C LEU A 41 14.90 -8.03 -1.38
N PRO A 42 15.94 -8.57 -0.69
CA PRO A 42 17.25 -7.94 -0.66
C PRO A 42 17.78 -7.66 -2.07
N GLY A 43 18.32 -6.46 -2.27
CA GLY A 43 18.78 -5.97 -3.59
C GLY A 43 17.68 -5.29 -4.42
N VAL A 44 16.41 -5.49 -4.08
CA VAL A 44 15.27 -4.81 -4.72
C VAL A 44 14.77 -3.68 -3.83
N SER A 45 14.13 -4.04 -2.72
CA SER A 45 13.45 -3.05 -1.87
C SER A 45 14.29 -2.49 -0.74
N PHE A 46 15.31 -3.25 -0.34
CA PHE A 46 16.31 -2.84 0.64
C PHE A 46 17.65 -3.51 0.34
N LYS A 47 18.71 -2.95 0.90
CA LYS A 47 20.07 -3.49 0.88
C LYS A 47 20.51 -3.76 2.32
N LEU A 48 21.38 -4.75 2.50
CA LEU A 48 22.06 -4.97 3.78
C LEU A 48 23.44 -4.33 3.70
N VAL A 49 23.67 -3.28 4.49
CA VAL A 49 24.95 -2.56 4.55
C VAL A 49 25.42 -2.61 6.00
N ASN A 50 26.57 -3.26 6.23
CA ASN A 50 27.13 -3.47 7.58
C ASN A 50 26.13 -4.11 8.54
N GLY A 51 25.39 -5.14 8.08
CA GLY A 51 24.36 -5.84 8.86
C GLY A 51 23.08 -5.04 9.11
N LYS A 52 22.96 -3.81 8.59
CA LYS A 52 21.78 -2.96 8.75
C LYS A 52 20.96 -2.90 7.46
N VAL A 53 19.65 -2.95 7.61
CA VAL A 53 18.69 -2.77 6.51
C VAL A 53 18.67 -1.30 6.09
N GLN A 54 18.93 -1.04 4.81
CA GLN A 54 18.79 0.27 4.19
C GLN A 54 17.76 0.20 3.06
N PRO A 55 16.75 1.09 3.03
CA PRO A 55 15.77 1.12 1.95
C PRO A 55 16.41 1.49 0.61
N SER A 56 15.86 0.98 -0.49
CA SER A 56 16.42 1.24 -1.84
C SER A 56 15.41 1.61 -2.92
N LEU A 57 14.09 1.63 -2.65
CA LEU A 57 13.06 2.01 -3.64
C LEU A 57 12.90 3.53 -3.78
N HIS A 58 14.02 4.25 -3.89
CA HIS A 58 14.01 5.71 -3.96
C HIS A 58 13.60 6.26 -5.34
N ASN A 59 13.38 5.38 -6.33
CA ASN A 59 12.69 5.71 -7.57
C ASN A 59 11.21 6.05 -7.33
N ILE A 60 10.59 5.48 -6.30
CA ILE A 60 9.17 5.70 -5.99
C ILE A 60 9.02 7.02 -5.21
N GLY A 61 8.56 8.06 -5.90
CA GLY A 61 8.27 9.38 -5.33
C GLY A 61 6.84 9.55 -4.83
N LYS A 62 5.93 8.63 -5.19
CA LYS A 62 4.51 8.71 -4.84
C LYS A 62 3.96 7.34 -4.42
N LEU A 63 3.24 7.29 -3.31
CA LEU A 63 2.63 6.07 -2.77
C LEU A 63 1.16 6.32 -2.45
N ALA A 64 0.27 5.48 -2.96
CA ALA A 64 -1.13 5.50 -2.61
C ALA A 64 -1.63 4.11 -2.21
N ALA A 65 -2.53 4.06 -1.24
CA ALA A 65 -3.35 2.89 -0.98
C ALA A 65 -4.83 3.26 -1.09
N VAL A 66 -5.57 2.49 -1.89
CA VAL A 66 -7.02 2.53 -2.02
C VAL A 66 -7.54 1.22 -1.45
N THR A 67 -8.28 1.29 -0.34
CA THR A 67 -8.66 0.09 0.40
C THR A 67 -10.08 0.16 0.91
N THR A 68 -10.62 -1.00 1.26
CA THR A 68 -11.96 -1.14 1.81
C THR A 68 -11.92 -2.02 3.06
N TYR A 69 -12.68 -1.63 4.09
CA TYR A 69 -12.80 -2.34 5.36
C TYR A 69 -14.25 -2.82 5.54
N GLY A 70 -14.42 -4.07 5.95
CA GLY A 70 -15.73 -4.60 6.35
C GLY A 70 -16.33 -3.85 7.54
N GLY A 71 -15.52 -3.60 8.57
CA GLY A 71 -15.91 -2.94 9.81
C GLY A 71 -15.80 -1.41 9.79
N SER A 72 -16.29 -0.79 10.86
CA SER A 72 -16.23 0.66 11.06
C SER A 72 -14.79 1.15 11.26
N ARG A 73 -14.57 2.45 11.01
CA ARG A 73 -13.27 3.08 11.27
C ARG A 73 -12.87 3.00 12.74
N LEU A 74 -13.83 3.09 13.67
CA LEU A 74 -13.57 3.00 15.10
C LEU A 74 -13.01 1.61 15.47
N HIS A 75 -13.64 0.53 14.99
CA HIS A 75 -13.14 -0.83 15.22
C HIS A 75 -11.74 -1.04 14.62
N ALA A 76 -11.50 -0.52 13.41
CA ALA A 76 -10.17 -0.58 12.80
C ALA A 76 -9.10 0.13 13.66
N VAL A 77 -9.43 1.31 14.22
CA VAL A 77 -8.51 2.07 15.10
C VAL A 77 -8.28 1.34 16.42
N LEU A 78 -9.31 0.74 17.03
CA LEU A 78 -9.18 -0.05 18.26
C LEU A 78 -8.23 -1.24 18.07
N MET A 79 -8.26 -1.89 16.90
CA MET A 79 -7.31 -2.96 16.54
C MET A 79 -5.95 -2.43 16.05
N GLY A 80 -5.72 -1.13 16.17
CA GLY A 80 -4.46 -0.46 15.85
C GLY A 80 -4.27 -0.11 14.37
N ASP A 81 -5.23 -0.41 13.50
CA ASP A 81 -5.22 -0.19 12.05
C ASP A 81 -3.88 -0.61 11.37
N PRO A 82 -3.50 -1.91 11.46
CA PRO A 82 -2.22 -2.39 10.94
C PRO A 82 -1.96 -2.10 9.45
N PRO A 83 -2.91 -2.25 8.50
CA PRO A 83 -2.61 -2.04 7.09
C PRO A 83 -2.33 -0.56 6.81
N ARG A 84 -2.99 0.37 7.51
CA ARG A 84 -2.65 1.79 7.46
C ARG A 84 -1.24 2.06 7.99
N LYS A 85 -0.85 1.44 9.11
CA LYS A 85 0.51 1.58 9.66
C LYS A 85 1.56 1.02 8.72
N LEU A 86 1.32 -0.14 8.10
CA LEU A 86 2.24 -0.74 7.13
C LEU A 86 2.47 0.20 5.93
N VAL A 87 1.42 0.75 5.34
CA VAL A 87 1.56 1.70 4.22
C VAL A 87 2.21 3.02 4.67
N LYS A 88 1.65 3.68 5.69
CA LYS A 88 2.07 5.04 6.08
C LYS A 88 3.39 5.10 6.84
N ARG A 89 3.91 3.96 7.33
CA ARG A 89 5.18 3.89 8.07
C ARG A 89 6.21 3.03 7.37
N VAL A 90 5.91 1.74 7.18
CA VAL A 90 6.91 0.78 6.64
C VAL A 90 7.19 1.11 5.18
N LEU A 91 6.18 1.13 4.31
CA LEU A 91 6.38 1.44 2.90
C LEU A 91 6.87 2.87 2.70
N ARG A 92 6.37 3.84 3.49
CA ARG A 92 6.90 5.21 3.51
C ARG A 92 8.41 5.26 3.77
N ALA A 93 8.92 4.41 4.67
CA ALA A 93 10.35 4.34 4.97
C ALA A 93 11.14 3.56 3.90
N THR A 94 10.48 2.74 3.08
CA THR A 94 11.10 1.98 1.97
C THR A 94 11.28 2.81 0.70
N VAL A 95 10.38 3.76 0.45
CA VAL A 95 10.37 4.60 -0.75
C VAL A 95 11.20 5.88 -0.59
N LYS A 96 11.24 6.74 -1.62
CA LYS A 96 12.02 7.99 -1.61
C LYS A 96 11.71 8.86 -0.38
N PRO A 97 12.73 9.36 0.35
CA PRO A 97 12.50 10.35 1.40
C PRO A 97 11.74 11.57 0.84
N GLY A 98 10.67 11.97 1.54
CA GLY A 98 9.78 13.06 1.09
C GLY A 98 8.70 12.64 0.10
N ALA A 99 8.59 11.35 -0.26
CA ALA A 99 7.51 10.87 -1.12
C ALA A 99 6.13 11.22 -0.56
N THR A 100 5.19 11.52 -1.46
CA THR A 100 3.79 11.73 -1.11
C THR A 100 3.16 10.38 -0.75
N VAL A 101 2.38 10.34 0.34
CA VAL A 101 1.76 9.08 0.84
C VAL A 101 0.29 9.29 1.14
N SER A 102 -0.58 8.68 0.34
CA SER A 102 -2.03 8.73 0.48
C SER A 102 -2.60 7.40 0.94
N TYR A 103 -3.61 7.44 1.82
CA TYR A 103 -4.32 6.26 2.29
C TYR A 103 -5.83 6.54 2.29
N LEU A 104 -6.50 6.02 1.27
CA LEU A 104 -7.92 6.20 0.99
C LEU A 104 -8.63 4.92 1.39
N ALA A 105 -9.53 5.03 2.37
CA ALA A 105 -10.24 3.89 2.91
C ALA A 105 -11.74 4.10 2.88
N HIS A 106 -12.48 3.13 2.35
CA HIS A 106 -13.92 2.99 2.56
C HIS A 106 -14.16 2.06 3.74
N TYR A 107 -14.99 2.47 4.68
CA TYR A 107 -15.28 1.71 5.91
C TYR A 107 -16.72 1.23 5.92
N SER A 108 -17.01 0.27 6.80
CA SER A 108 -18.34 -0.30 6.97
C SER A 108 -18.90 -0.84 5.65
N MET A 109 -18.08 -1.57 4.88
CA MET A 109 -18.51 -2.13 3.58
C MET A 109 -19.77 -2.99 3.69
N ASN A 110 -19.99 -3.62 4.85
CA ASN A 110 -21.20 -4.42 5.11
C ASN A 110 -22.49 -3.59 5.11
N LEU A 111 -22.40 -2.26 5.28
CA LEU A 111 -23.51 -1.31 5.30
C LEU A 111 -23.38 -0.29 4.15
N SER A 112 -22.63 -0.63 3.10
CA SER A 112 -22.31 0.26 1.99
C SER A 112 -23.54 0.54 1.11
N THR A 113 -23.82 1.81 0.84
CA THR A 113 -24.90 2.26 -0.07
C THR A 113 -24.31 2.80 -1.36
N ASP A 114 -25.14 2.99 -2.39
CA ASP A 114 -24.69 3.63 -3.63
C ASP A 114 -24.12 5.02 -3.39
N GLU A 115 -24.72 5.78 -2.48
CA GLU A 115 -24.25 7.11 -2.13
C GLU A 115 -22.87 7.08 -1.46
N THR A 116 -22.65 6.18 -0.50
CA THR A 116 -21.33 6.08 0.15
C THR A 116 -20.26 5.58 -0.81
N ARG A 117 -20.59 4.66 -1.72
CA ARG A 117 -19.70 4.23 -2.81
C ARG A 117 -19.36 5.38 -3.75
N LYS A 118 -20.35 6.12 -4.26
CA LYS A 118 -20.14 7.27 -5.16
C LYS A 118 -19.23 8.32 -4.51
N ARG A 119 -19.48 8.66 -3.24
CA ARG A 119 -18.64 9.60 -2.49
C ARG A 119 -17.20 9.09 -2.35
N PHE A 120 -17.01 7.80 -2.05
CA PHE A 120 -15.67 7.24 -1.95
C PHE A 120 -14.94 7.23 -3.30
N THR A 121 -15.60 6.79 -4.37
CA THR A 121 -15.02 6.79 -5.72
C THR A 121 -14.68 8.20 -6.19
N ALA A 122 -15.53 9.20 -5.94
CA ALA A 122 -15.23 10.60 -6.25
C ALA A 122 -13.99 11.11 -5.49
N LYS A 123 -13.85 10.74 -4.21
CA LYS A 123 -12.65 11.05 -3.43
C LYS A 123 -11.40 10.36 -3.99
N VAL A 124 -11.52 9.12 -4.44
CA VAL A 124 -10.41 8.39 -5.08
C VAL A 124 -10.03 9.08 -6.38
N ALA A 125 -11.00 9.41 -7.26
CA ALA A 125 -10.75 10.12 -8.51
C ALA A 125 -10.01 11.45 -8.27
N ALA A 126 -10.56 12.32 -7.41
CA ALA A 126 -9.92 13.60 -7.10
C ALA A 126 -8.49 13.44 -6.52
N SER A 127 -8.24 12.39 -5.74
CA SER A 127 -6.89 12.12 -5.22
C SER A 127 -5.95 11.55 -6.27
N MET A 128 -6.45 10.83 -7.28
CA MET A 128 -5.65 10.27 -8.37
C MET A 128 -5.37 11.31 -9.47
N ASP A 129 -6.30 12.24 -9.71
CA ASP A 129 -6.09 13.35 -10.64
C ASP A 129 -4.96 14.28 -10.17
N ALA A 130 -4.80 14.42 -8.85
CA ALA A 130 -3.72 15.18 -8.23
C ALA A 130 -2.47 14.33 -7.90
N PHE A 131 -2.46 13.04 -8.24
CA PHE A 131 -1.42 12.09 -7.79
C PHE A 131 -0.12 12.26 -8.55
#